data_AF-A0A5K1D8C7-F1
#
_entry.id   AF-A0A5K1D8C7-F1
#
_cell.length_a   1.000
_cell.length_b   1.000
_cell.length_c   1.000
_cell.angle_alpha   90.00
_cell.angle_beta   90.00
_cell.angle_gamma   90.00
#
_symmetry.space_group_name_H-M   'P 1'
#
loop_
_entity.id
_entity.type
_entity.pdbx_description
1 polymer ?
#
loop_
_entity_poly.entity_id
_entity_poly.type
_entity_poly.pdbx_seq_one_letter_code
_entity_poly.pdbx_strand_id
1 'polypeptide(L)' 'NHIMQQAGCIQLEQNQAFTYEEIAKITKNFEILIGDGGSGFVYYGRLNNGNEVAVKVLKDWQEQGSKEFVAE' A
#
# COMPACT_ATOMS: atom_id res chain seq x y z
N ASN A 1 2.25 38.76 19.94
CA ASN A 1 3.31 38.36 18.99
C ASN A 1 3.68 36.92 19.22
N HIS A 2 3.66 36.12 18.14
CA HIS A 2 4.22 34.77 18.02
C HIS A 2 3.50 33.67 18.82
N ILE A 3 3.00 32.57 18.29
CA ILE A 3 2.91 31.99 16.94
C ILE A 3 1.93 30.82 17.08
N MET A 4 1.01 30.70 16.14
CA MET A 4 0.24 29.48 15.90
C MET A 4 1.22 28.35 15.57
N GLN A 5 1.17 27.22 16.29
CA GLN A 5 1.60 25.91 15.81
C GLN A 5 1.31 24.86 16.89
N GLN A 6 0.15 24.22 16.78
CA GLN A 6 0.09 22.80 17.07
C GLN A 6 -0.39 22.12 15.79
N ALA A 7 0.58 21.43 15.19
CA ALA A 7 0.46 20.66 13.97
C ALA A 7 -0.79 19.77 14.01
N GLY A 8 -1.47 19.67 12.87
CA GLY A 8 -2.69 18.87 12.72
C GLY A 8 -2.51 17.48 13.32
N CYS A 9 -3.48 17.08 14.13
CA CYS A 9 -3.62 15.69 14.53
C CYS A 9 -3.68 14.84 13.26
N ILE A 10 -2.72 13.94 13.08
CA ILE A 10 -2.79 12.96 12.01
C ILE A 10 -3.85 11.95 12.46
N GLN A 11 -5.08 12.11 11.99
CA GLN A 11 -6.17 11.18 12.25
C GLN A 11 -5.91 9.90 11.44
N LEU A 12 -5.02 9.02 11.93
CA LEU A 12 -4.73 7.72 11.34
C LEU A 12 -5.68 6.67 11.91
N GLU A 13 -6.97 6.79 11.60
CA GLU A 13 -7.89 5.66 11.72
C GLU A 13 -9.04 5.87 10.73
N GLN A 14 -8.78 5.52 9.48
CA GLN A 14 -9.79 5.29 8.46
C GLN A 14 -9.57 3.86 7.98
N ASN A 15 -10.08 2.88 8.73
CA ASN A 15 -10.08 1.50 8.29
C ASN A 15 -11.17 1.34 7.20
N GLN A 16 -10.92 1.94 6.04
CA GLN A 16 -11.80 1.90 4.88
C GLN A 16 -11.54 0.60 4.13
N ALA A 17 -12.58 -0.23 4.01
CA ALA A 17 -12.52 -1.40 3.16
C ALA A 17 -12.61 -0.99 1.69
N PHE A 18 -11.76 -1.57 0.86
CA PHE A 18 -11.81 -1.44 -0.59
C PHE A 18 -12.02 -2.82 -1.19
N THR A 19 -12.85 -2.88 -2.22
CA THR A 19 -12.97 -4.09 -3.05
C THR A 19 -11.74 -4.25 -3.93
N TYR A 20 -11.47 -5.47 -4.40
CA TYR A 20 -10.38 -5.72 -5.36
C TYR A 20 -10.52 -4.86 -6.63
N GLU A 21 -11.75 -4.72 -7.14
CA GLU A 21 -12.02 -3.90 -8.32
C GLU A 21 -11.70 -2.42 -8.11
N GLU A 22 -11.97 -1.90 -6.91
CA GLU A 22 -11.56 -0.53 -6.56
C GLU A 22 -10.05 -0.40 -6.48
N ILE A 23 -9.37 -1.36 -5.84
CA ILE A 23 -7.91 -1.37 -5.80
C ILE A 23 -7.32 -1.41 -7.21
N ALA A 24 -7.83 -2.27 -8.08
CA ALA A 24 -7.40 -2.33 -9.48
C ALA A 24 -7.65 -1.00 -10.20
N LYS A 25 -8.79 -0.33 -10.01
CA LYS A 25 -9.03 1.00 -10.60
C LYS A 25 -8.06 2.05 -10.07
N ILE A 26 -7.84 2.08 -8.76
CA ILE A 26 -6.94 3.04 -8.09
C ILE A 26 -5.50 2.88 -8.60
N THR A 27 -5.03 1.66 -8.80
CA THR A 27 -3.67 1.35 -9.27
C THR A 27 -3.53 1.23 -10.78
N LYS A 28 -4.58 1.57 -11.54
CA LYS A 28 -4.65 1.36 -13.00
C LYS A 28 -4.24 -0.07 -13.41
N ASN A 29 -4.81 -1.05 -12.72
CA ASN A 29 -4.52 -2.47 -12.91
C ASN A 29 -3.07 -2.84 -12.54
N PHE A 30 -2.56 -2.25 -11.45
CA PHE A 30 -1.19 -2.46 -10.94
C PHE A 30 -0.09 -2.05 -11.94
N GLU A 31 -0.32 -0.95 -12.68
CA GLU A 31 0.55 -0.49 -13.77
C GLU A 31 1.94 -0.01 -13.29
N ILE A 32 1.98 0.75 -12.19
CA ILE A 32 3.19 1.43 -11.73
C ILE A 32 3.65 0.80 -10.41
N LEU A 33 4.69 -0.03 -10.48
CA LEU A 33 5.41 -0.55 -9.32
C LEU A 33 6.38 0.52 -8.79
N ILE A 34 6.22 0.90 -7.53
CA ILE A 34 7.08 1.89 -6.84
C ILE A 34 7.97 1.27 -5.76
N GLY A 35 7.74 0.00 -5.41
CA GLY A 35 8.60 -0.72 -4.47
C GLY A 35 8.45 -2.22 -4.58
N ASP A 36 9.58 -2.91 -4.51
CA ASP A 36 9.67 -4.37 -4.45
C ASP A 36 10.55 -4.75 -3.25
N GLY A 37 10.13 -5.74 -2.47
CA GLY A 37 10.94 -6.26 -1.38
C GLY A 37 10.39 -7.55 -0.78
N GLY A 38 11.02 -8.02 0.30
CA GLY A 38 10.61 -9.26 0.98
C GLY A 38 9.21 -9.22 1.59
N SER A 39 8.65 -8.03 1.82
CA SER A 39 7.30 -7.88 2.36
C SER A 39 6.19 -7.76 1.30
N GLY A 40 6.52 -7.78 0.01
CA GLY A 40 5.53 -7.60 -1.05
C GLY A 40 5.92 -6.61 -2.15
N PHE A 41 4.94 -6.29 -2.98
CA PHE A 41 4.98 -5.26 -4.01
C PHE A 41 4.23 -4.01 -3.53
N VAL A 42 4.71 -2.83 -3.90
CA VAL A 42 4.05 -1.56 -3.62
C VAL A 42 3.78 -0.87 -4.95
N TYR A 43 2.50 -0.60 -5.22
CA TYR A 43 2.06 0.05 -6.44
C TYR A 43 1.61 1.48 -6.16
N TYR A 44 1.85 2.37 -7.11
CA TYR A 44 1.26 3.70 -7.08
C TYR A 44 -0.22 3.61 -7.43
N GLY A 45 -1.04 4.40 -6.74
CA GLY A 45 -2.44 4.57 -7.05
C GLY A 45 -2.92 5.99 -6.82
N ARG A 46 -4.07 6.30 -7.40
CA ARG A 46 -4.74 7.59 -7.21
C ARG A 46 -6.22 7.37 -6.92
N LEU A 47 -6.67 7.88 -5.78
CA LEU A 47 -8.08 7.86 -5.38
C LEU A 47 -8.90 8.85 -6.24
N ASN A 48 -10.21 8.65 -6.29
CA ASN A 48 -11.14 9.50 -7.06
C ASN A 48 -11.14 10.97 -6.58
N ASN A 49 -10.79 11.22 -5.32
CA ASN A 49 -10.64 12.57 -4.77
C ASN A 49 -9.32 13.25 -5.17
N GLY A 50 -8.49 12.58 -5.98
CA GLY A 50 -7.21 13.07 -6.45
C GLY A 50 -6.02 12.71 -5.56
N ASN A 51 -6.24 12.14 -4.37
CA ASN A 51 -5.19 11.78 -3.43
C ASN A 51 -4.33 10.63 -3.97
N GLU A 52 -3.03 10.80 -3.88
CA GLU A 52 -2.04 9.79 -4.24
C GLU A 52 -1.84 8.81 -3.08
N VAL A 53 -1.76 7.52 -3.40
CA VAL A 53 -1.66 6.43 -2.41
C VAL A 53 -0.65 5.38 -2.85
N ALA A 54 -0.09 4.66 -1.89
CA ALA A 54 0.73 3.48 -2.10
C ALA A 54 -0.07 2.24 -1.71
N VAL A 55 -0.27 1.32 -2.67
CA VAL A 55 -1.00 0.06 -2.46
C VAL A 55 0.01 -1.07 -2.29
N LYS A 56 0.13 -1.60 -1.07
CA LYS A 56 1.00 -2.74 -0.77
C LYS A 56 0.24 -4.05 -0.98
N VAL A 57 0.80 -4.93 -1.80
CA VAL A 57 0.34 -6.28 -2.08
C VAL A 57 1.37 -7.26 -1.49
N LEU A 58 0.96 -8.06 -0.51
CA LEU A 58 1.85 -9.06 0.10
C LEU A 58 2.16 -10.19 -0.90
N LYS A 59 3.40 -10.70 -0.89
CA LYS A 59 3.86 -11.74 -1.81
C LYS A 59 3.30 -13.15 -1.51
N ASP A 60 2.54 -13.32 -0.42
CA ASP A 60 2.14 -14.65 0.05
C ASP A 60 0.62 -14.84 0.13
N TRP A 61 0.09 -15.52 -0.89
CA TRP A 61 -0.95 -16.55 -0.71
C TRP A 61 -0.62 -17.86 -1.44
N GLN A 62 0.41 -17.92 -2.30
CA GLN A 62 0.64 -19.11 -3.14
C GLN A 62 1.80 -20.04 -2.76
N GLU A 63 2.75 -19.67 -1.89
CA GLU A 63 3.91 -20.56 -1.64
C GLU A 63 4.42 -20.57 -0.19
N GLN A 64 3.53 -20.63 0.80
CA GLN A 64 3.90 -21.18 2.11
C GLN A 64 3.99 -22.72 2.00
N GLY A 65 4.91 -23.20 1.17
CA GLY A 65 5.08 -24.61 0.90
C GLY A 65 6.08 -24.86 -0.21
N SER A 66 7.32 -25.16 0.19
CA SER A 66 8.33 -25.85 -0.63
C SER A 66 9.23 -24.97 -1.48
N LYS A 67 10.13 -24.18 -0.88
CA LYS A 67 11.55 -24.18 -1.27
C LYS A 67 12.40 -23.24 -0.41
N GLU A 68 13.50 -23.80 0.08
CA GLU A 68 14.76 -23.09 0.31
C GLU A 68 14.86 -22.25 1.60
N PHE A 69 14.68 -22.91 2.75
CA PHE A 69 15.56 -22.67 3.90
C PHE A 69 16.27 -23.99 4.26
N VAL A 70 17.35 -24.28 3.55
CA VAL A 70 18.48 -25.05 4.10
C VAL A 70 19.59 -24.03 4.29
N ALA A 71 19.73 -23.52 5.50
CA ALA A 71 21.01 -22.98 5.93
C ALA A 71 21.86 -24.21 6.28
N GLU A 72 22.89 -24.47 5.48
CA GLU A 72 24.02 -25.32 5.90
C GLU A 72 24.96 -24.49 6.80
#